data_AF-A0A1Z4C0F8-F1
#
_entry.id   AF-A0A1Z4C0F8-F1
#
_cell.length_a   1.000
_cell.length_b   1.000
_cell.length_c   1.000
_cell.angle_alpha   90.00
_cell.angle_beta   90.00
_cell.angle_gamma   90.00
#
_symmetry.space_group_name_H-M   'P 1'
#
loop_
_entity.id
_entity.type
_entity.pdbx_description
1 polymer ?
#
loop_
_entity_poly.entity_id
_entity_poly.type
_entity_poly.pdbx_seq_one_letter_code
_entity_poly.pdbx_strand_id
1 'polypeptide(L)'
;MPKYAQLTDLPDDAALTVDEAHLSRADIYIDGELVKRSISPADITLPQPLLTELAVLMASRMAAIEQSVGSDTTSPLIAKAREYQRTIDGLLSSLTREAVGLAYPTTESQVFFEIGRA
;
A
#
# COMPACT_ATOMS: atom_id res chain seq x y z
N MET A 1 9.51 10.88 -8.43
CA MET A 1 8.59 11.57 -7.51
C MET A 1 7.66 10.53 -6.92
N PRO A 2 7.33 10.66 -5.63
CA PRO A 2 6.35 9.81 -4.97
C PRO A 2 4.99 9.84 -5.68
N LYS A 3 4.37 8.66 -5.83
CA LYS A 3 3.10 8.46 -6.53
C LYS A 3 1.91 8.51 -5.57
N TYR A 4 1.98 7.81 -4.43
CA TYR A 4 0.81 7.60 -3.57
C TYR A 4 0.68 8.58 -2.40
N ALA A 5 1.78 9.14 -1.93
CA ALA A 5 1.81 10.10 -0.82
C ALA A 5 2.88 11.16 -1.05
N GLN A 6 2.66 12.34 -0.47
CA GLN A 6 3.59 13.47 -0.45
C GLN A 6 4.17 13.65 0.95
N LEU A 7 5.25 14.43 1.07
CA LEU A 7 5.84 14.72 2.37
C LEU A 7 4.87 15.45 3.32
N THR A 8 3.92 16.21 2.77
CA THR A 8 2.87 16.89 3.52
C THR A 8 1.83 15.96 4.13
N ASP A 9 1.76 14.71 3.67
CA ASP A 9 0.80 13.72 4.17
C ASP A 9 1.34 12.98 5.41
N LEU A 10 2.61 13.18 5.75
CA LEU A 10 3.24 12.58 6.91
C LEU A 10 2.83 13.31 8.19
N PRO A 11 2.63 12.58 9.30
CA PRO A 11 2.44 13.21 10.60
C PRO A 11 3.72 13.95 11.00
N ASP A 12 3.55 15.13 11.59
CA ASP A 12 4.64 15.97 12.09
C ASP A 12 5.23 15.34 13.37
N ASP A 13 6.08 14.33 13.18
CA ASP A 13 6.75 13.59 14.25
C ASP A 13 8.22 13.98 14.32
N ALA A 14 8.57 14.79 15.32
CA ALA A 14 9.93 15.28 15.54
C ALA A 14 10.97 14.15 15.77
N ALA A 15 10.52 12.94 16.10
CA ALA A 15 11.41 11.81 16.34
C ALA A 15 11.75 11.00 15.07
N LEU A 16 11.09 11.28 13.95
CA LEU A 16 11.20 10.47 12.73
C LEU A 16 11.34 11.35 11.49
N THR A 17 12.53 11.34 10.88
CA THR A 17 12.73 12.06 9.61
C THR A 17 12.37 11.15 8.44
N VAL A 18 11.36 11.51 7.66
CA VAL A 18 10.99 10.80 6.43
C VAL A 18 11.31 11.71 5.24
N ASP A 19 11.92 11.15 4.20
CA ASP A 19 12.28 11.86 2.97
C ASP A 19 11.56 11.28 1.73
N GLU A 20 11.76 11.90 0.57
CA GLU A 20 11.17 11.44 -0.69
C GLU A 20 11.68 10.05 -1.13
N ALA A 21 12.86 9.63 -0.68
CA ALA A 21 13.40 8.31 -1.01
C ALA A 21 12.63 7.22 -0.27
N HIS A 22 12.23 7.46 0.98
CA HIS A 22 11.35 6.55 1.73
C HIS A 22 9.98 6.40 1.05
N LEU A 23 9.38 7.51 0.63
CA LEU A 23 8.09 7.50 -0.09
C LEU A 23 8.22 6.76 -1.44
N SER A 24 9.28 7.02 -2.20
CA SER A 24 9.52 6.33 -3.49
C SER A 24 9.71 4.81 -3.31
N ARG A 25 10.35 4.38 -2.22
CA ARG A 25 10.48 2.96 -1.88
C ARG A 25 9.15 2.35 -1.41
N ALA A 26 8.33 3.13 -0.71
CA ALA A 26 6.98 2.72 -0.35
C ALA A 26 6.11 2.49 -1.59
N ASP A 27 6.22 3.35 -2.61
CA ASP A 27 5.49 3.17 -3.86
C ASP A 27 5.84 1.84 -4.54
N ILE A 28 7.13 1.50 -4.63
CA ILE A 28 7.59 0.22 -5.22
C ILE A 28 6.99 -0.96 -4.45
N TYR A 29 6.95 -0.88 -3.13
CA TYR A 29 6.38 -1.93 -2.30
C TYR A 29 4.87 -2.09 -2.54
N ILE A 30 4.13 -0.97 -2.58
CA ILE A 30 2.68 -0.96 -2.82
C ILE A 30 2.36 -1.49 -4.21
N ASP A 31 3.10 -1.09 -5.24
CA ASP A 31 2.97 -1.63 -6.60
C ASP A 31 3.15 -3.16 -6.61
N GLY A 32 4.15 -3.65 -5.87
CA GLY A 32 4.35 -5.09 -5.68
C GLY A 32 3.15 -5.79 -5.04
N GLU A 33 2.56 -5.20 -4.01
CA GLU A 33 1.38 -5.77 -3.33
C GLU A 33 0.10 -5.73 -4.17
N LEU A 34 -0.08 -4.69 -5.00
CA LEU A 34 -1.17 -4.59 -5.97
C LEU A 34 -1.03 -5.65 -7.07
N VAL A 35 0.17 -5.80 -7.65
CA VAL A 35 0.44 -6.80 -8.69
C VAL A 35 0.21 -8.22 -8.17
N LYS A 36 0.63 -8.54 -6.93
CA LYS A 36 0.35 -9.84 -6.29
C LYS A 36 -1.15 -10.16 -6.19
N ARG A 37 -2.00 -9.13 -6.16
CA ARG A 37 -3.46 -9.24 -6.09
C ARG A 37 -4.14 -9.09 -7.45
N SER A 38 -3.37 -9.12 -8.54
CA SER A 38 -3.88 -8.90 -9.90
C SER A 38 -4.58 -7.55 -10.06
N ILE A 39 -4.10 -6.54 -9.36
CA ILE A 39 -4.55 -5.15 -9.47
C ILE A 39 -3.48 -4.37 -10.21
N SER A 40 -3.83 -3.79 -11.37
CA SER A 40 -2.92 -2.91 -12.09
C SER A 40 -2.90 -1.54 -11.42
N PRO A 41 -1.74 -1.02 -11.00
CA PRO A 41 -1.63 0.33 -10.44
C PRO A 41 -2.00 1.45 -11.42
N ALA A 42 -2.10 1.15 -12.72
CA ALA A 42 -2.50 2.09 -13.76
C ALA A 42 -4.03 2.24 -13.87
N ASP A 43 -4.79 1.26 -13.36
CA ASP A 43 -6.26 1.28 -13.42
C ASP A 43 -6.85 2.10 -12.25
N ILE A 44 -6.06 2.35 -11.21
CA ILE A 44 -6.49 3.03 -9.98
C ILE A 44 -6.46 4.54 -10.21
N THR A 45 -7.57 5.21 -9.90
CA THR A 45 -7.64 6.67 -9.90
C THR A 45 -7.01 7.22 -8.63
N LEU A 46 -6.07 8.17 -8.77
CA LEU A 46 -5.40 8.86 -7.67
C LEU A 46 -5.98 10.27 -7.46
N PRO A 47 -5.95 10.81 -6.22
CA PRO A 47 -5.46 10.19 -5.00
C PRO A 47 -6.43 9.13 -4.45
N GLN A 48 -5.87 8.06 -3.90
CA GLN A 48 -6.64 6.98 -3.28
C GLN A 48 -6.25 6.91 -1.78
N PRO A 49 -7.19 7.13 -0.84
CA PRO A 49 -6.87 7.26 0.58
C PRO A 49 -6.15 6.07 1.23
N LEU A 50 -6.57 4.84 0.91
CA LEU A 50 -5.95 3.60 1.40
C LEU A 50 -4.50 3.46 0.93
N LEU A 51 -4.22 3.81 -0.34
CA LEU A 51 -2.86 3.76 -0.89
C LEU A 51 -1.99 4.86 -0.30
N THR A 52 -2.55 6.05 -0.08
CA THR A 52 -1.86 7.14 0.62
C THR A 52 -1.50 6.73 2.05
N GLU A 53 -2.44 6.15 2.80
CA GLU A 53 -2.19 5.68 4.16
C GLU A 53 -1.12 4.57 4.20
N LEU A 54 -1.22 3.59 3.29
CA LEU A 54 -0.20 2.55 3.14
C LEU A 54 1.19 3.14 2.84
N ALA A 55 1.26 4.14 1.97
CA ALA A 55 2.53 4.77 1.59
C ALA A 55 3.16 5.53 2.77
N VAL A 56 2.34 6.29 3.51
CA VAL A 56 2.77 7.00 4.72
C VAL A 56 3.28 6.03 5.79
N LEU A 57 2.54 4.96 6.09
CA LEU A 57 2.93 3.97 7.09
C LEU A 57 4.20 3.22 6.67
N MET A 58 4.31 2.85 5.40
CA MET A 58 5.46 2.10 4.90
C MET A 58 6.73 2.97 4.85
N ALA A 59 6.62 4.22 4.43
CA ALA A 59 7.73 5.18 4.48
C ALA A 59 8.17 5.44 5.93
N SER A 60 7.20 5.63 6.84
CA SER A 60 7.47 5.82 8.28
C SER A 60 8.14 4.61 8.91
N ARG A 61 7.73 3.39 8.51
CA ARG A 61 8.38 2.15 8.95
C ARG A 61 9.82 2.07 8.48
N MET A 62 10.10 2.36 7.21
CA MET A 62 11.47 2.32 6.68
C MET A 62 12.36 3.33 7.41
N ALA A 63 11.88 4.56 7.57
CA ALA A 63 12.58 5.61 8.30
C ALA A 63 12.89 5.20 9.74
N ALA A 64 11.94 4.54 10.42
CA ALA A 64 12.11 4.12 11.81
C ALA A 64 13.15 3.01 11.95
N ILE A 65 13.23 2.10 10.97
CA ILE A 65 14.26 1.06 10.92
C ILE A 65 15.63 1.68 10.66
N GLU A 66 15.74 2.57 9.68
CA GLU A 66 17.01 3.17 9.27
C GLU A 66 17.59 4.11 10.33
N GLN A 67 16.75 4.84 11.06
CA GLN A 67 17.16 5.72 12.15
C GLN A 67 17.33 4.99 13.49
N SER A 68 16.98 3.71 13.57
CA SER A 68 17.17 2.95 14.79
C SER A 68 18.67 2.70 15.05
N VAL A 69 19.11 3.02 16.27
CA VAL A 69 20.47 2.74 16.74
C VAL A 69 20.36 1.74 17.90
N GLY A 70 21.06 0.61 17.81
CA GLY A 70 21.07 -0.45 18.84
C GLY A 70 20.40 -1.75 18.40
N SER A 71 20.25 -2.70 19.34
CA SER A 71 19.66 -4.01 19.05
C SER A 71 18.12 -3.99 19.06
N ASP A 72 17.52 -4.91 18.33
CA ASP A 72 16.08 -5.09 18.07
C ASP A 72 15.15 -5.11 19.30
N THR A 73 15.70 -5.26 20.50
CA THR A 73 14.95 -5.41 21.76
C THR A 73 14.95 -4.16 22.62
N THR A 74 15.79 -3.15 22.35
CA THR A 74 15.89 -1.95 23.18
C THR A 74 15.60 -0.64 22.44
N SER A 75 15.52 -0.65 21.11
CA SER A 75 15.25 0.56 20.33
C SER A 75 13.74 0.89 20.28
N PRO A 76 13.30 2.06 20.81
CA PRO A 76 11.90 2.50 20.69
C PRO A 76 11.43 2.64 19.24
N LEU A 77 12.34 2.97 18.32
CA LEU A 77 12.04 3.09 16.89
C LEU A 77 11.75 1.73 16.25
N ILE A 78 12.42 0.66 16.69
CA ILE A 78 12.11 -0.71 16.23
C ILE A 78 10.73 -1.14 16.72
N ALA A 79 10.36 -0.80 17.96
CA ALA A 79 9.00 -1.06 18.45
C ALA A 79 7.95 -0.34 17.58
N LYS A 80 8.20 0.94 17.26
CA LYS A 80 7.32 1.75 16.39
C LYS A 80 7.25 1.20 14.96
N ALA A 81 8.37 0.75 14.39
CA ALA A 81 8.40 0.09 13.09
C ALA A 81 7.54 -1.19 13.06
N ARG A 82 7.53 -1.96 14.16
CA ARG A 82 6.66 -3.15 14.30
C ARG A 82 5.18 -2.76 14.41
N GLU A 83 4.87 -1.67 15.09
CA GLU A 83 3.49 -1.15 15.15
C GLU A 83 3.00 -0.74 13.76
N TYR A 84 3.82 0.02 13.01
CA TYR A 84 3.51 0.35 11.62
C TYR A 84 3.32 -0.89 10.76
N GLN A 85 4.16 -1.92 10.91
CA GLN A 85 3.99 -3.19 10.18
C GLN A 85 2.64 -3.83 10.46
N ARG A 86 2.19 -3.90 11.73
CA ARG A 86 0.88 -4.50 12.06
C ARG A 86 -0.26 -3.75 11.41
N THR A 87 -0.20 -2.41 11.38
CA THR A 87 -1.20 -1.58 10.72
C THR A 87 -1.19 -1.80 9.21
N ILE A 88 0.00 -1.87 8.60
CA ILE A 88 0.17 -2.19 7.17
C ILE A 88 -0.44 -3.55 6.85
N ASP A 89 -0.14 -4.59 7.64
CA ASP A 89 -0.67 -5.94 7.42
C ASP A 89 -2.21 -5.95 7.51
N GLY A 90 -2.77 -5.20 8.45
CA GLY A 90 -4.22 -5.00 8.56
C GLY A 90 -4.81 -4.35 7.31
N LEU A 91 -4.24 -3.24 6.84
CA LEU A 91 -4.70 -2.54 5.64
C LEU A 91 -4.51 -3.40 4.37
N LEU A 92 -3.41 -4.13 4.25
CA LEU A 92 -3.15 -5.06 3.14
C LEU A 92 -4.13 -6.24 3.10
N SER A 93 -4.68 -6.64 4.25
CA SER A 93 -5.74 -7.65 4.30
C SER A 93 -7.07 -7.12 3.75
N SER A 94 -7.30 -5.81 3.84
CA SER A 94 -8.48 -5.13 3.28
C SER A 94 -8.28 -4.64 1.84
N LEU A 95 -7.07 -4.79 1.28
CA LEU A 95 -6.73 -4.35 -0.07
C LEU A 95 -7.36 -5.29 -1.11
N THR A 96 -8.54 -4.92 -1.60
CA THR A 96 -9.25 -5.59 -2.70
C THR A 96 -9.45 -4.64 -3.89
N ARG A 97 -9.92 -5.18 -5.03
CA ARG A 97 -10.22 -4.37 -6.23
C ARG A 97 -11.27 -3.30 -5.92
N GLU A 98 -12.29 -3.66 -5.17
CA GLU A 98 -13.38 -2.77 -4.77
C GLU A 98 -12.89 -1.71 -3.77
N ALA A 99 -11.98 -2.07 -2.86
CA ALA A 99 -11.38 -1.14 -1.92
C ALA A 99 -10.61 -0.01 -2.66
N VAL A 100 -10.07 -0.30 -3.84
CA VAL A 100 -9.42 0.68 -4.72
C VAL A 100 -10.35 1.25 -5.80
N GLY A 101 -11.66 1.01 -5.71
CA GLY A 101 -12.67 1.56 -6.61
C GLY A 101 -12.75 0.91 -7.98
N LEU A 102 -12.14 -0.27 -8.16
CA LEU A 102 -12.20 -1.03 -9.41
C LEU A 102 -13.39 -1.99 -9.40
N ALA A 103 -14.18 -1.96 -10.46
CA ALA A 103 -15.19 -2.98 -10.70
C ALA A 103 -14.53 -4.36 -10.92
N TYR A 104 -15.25 -5.42 -10.53
CA TYR A 104 -14.93 -6.74 -11.05
C TYR A 104 -15.15 -6.75 -12.56
N PRO A 105 -14.30 -7.43 -13.34
CA PRO A 105 -14.63 -7.70 -14.72
C PRO A 105 -15.98 -8.45 -14.74
N THR A 106 -17.01 -7.80 -15.27
CA THR A 106 -18.29 -8.46 -15.54
C THR A 106 -18.00 -9.62 -16.47
N THR A 107 -18.37 -10.83 -16.04
CA THR A 107 -18.24 -12.07 -16.82
C THR A 107 -19.24 -12.05 -18.00
N GLU A 108 -19.15 -11.07 -18.89
CA GLU A 108 -19.89 -11.05 -20.15
C GLU A 108 -19.20 -11.98 -21.16
N SER A 109 -19.41 -13.28 -20.99
CA SER A 109 -19.41 -14.29 -22.07
C SER A 109 -19.65 -15.69 -21.49
N GLN A 110 -20.87 -15.95 -21.03
CA GLN A 110 -21.43 -17.29 -21.19
C GLN A 110 -22.33 -17.24 -22.43
N VAL A 111 -21.73 -17.54 -23.58
CA VAL A 111 -22.48 -17.81 -24.81
C VAL A 111 -23.30 -19.08 -24.54
N PHE A 112 -24.59 -18.90 -24.23
CA PHE A 112 -25.54 -20.00 -24.28
C PHE A 112 -25.67 -20.40 -25.76
N PHE A 113 -24.96 -21.44 -26.17
CA PHE A 113 -25.29 -22.15 -27.40
C PHE A 113 -26.63 -22.85 -27.19
N GLU A 114 -27.70 -22.19 -27.60
CA GLU A 114 -29.01 -22.83 -27.76
C GLU A 114 -28.87 -23.82 -28.93
N ILE A 115 -28.65 -25.10 -28.62
CA ILE A 115 -28.67 -26.16 -29.63
C ILE A 115 -30.14 -26.35 -30.03
N GLY A 116 -30.58 -25.57 -31.01
CA GLY A 116 -31.87 -25.77 -31.66
C GLY A 116 -31.94 -27.17 -32.24
N ARG A 117 -32.78 -28.02 -31.65
CA ARG A 117 -33.23 -29.27 -32.27
C ARG A 117 -34.09 -28.90 -33.49
N ALA A 118 -33.61 -29.27 -34.68
CA ALA A 118 -34.43 -29.51 -35.85
C ALA A 118 -34.53 -31.02 -36.07
#